data_AF-A0A2M7I443-F1
#
_entry.id   AF-A0A2M7I443-F1
#
_cell.length_a   1.000
_cell.length_b   1.000
_cell.length_c   1.000
_cell.angle_alpha   90.00
_cell.angle_beta   90.00
_cell.angle_gamma   90.00
#
_symmetry.space_group_name_H-M   'P 1'
#
loop_
_entity.id
_entity.type
_entity.pdbx_description
1 polymer ?
#
loop_
_entity_poly.entity_id
_entity_poly.type
_entity_poly.pdbx_seq_one_letter_code
_entity_poly.pdbx_strand_id
1 'polypeptide(L)'
;MLIIVLVSGNMTSLANISNVQISIFLLIAFTTGGPAIFIYYFGLKNISASVASICELAFPLTAIALEFILRDNILSPVQWIGTIILLLSILRVTNIRAEKADIPSII
;
A
#
# COMPACT_ATOMS: atom_id res chain seq x y z
N MET A 1 -12.43 16.77 0.85
CA MET A 1 -12.29 16.70 -0.62
C MET A 1 -13.33 17.55 -1.36
N LEU A 2 -14.63 17.47 -1.03
CA LEU A 2 -15.67 18.28 -1.69
C LEU A 2 -15.42 19.81 -1.61
N ILE A 3 -15.04 20.32 -0.43
CA ILE A 3 -14.75 21.75 -0.20
C ILE A 3 -13.58 22.25 -1.06
N ILE A 4 -12.55 21.41 -1.27
CA ILE A 4 -11.37 21.76 -2.09
C ILE A 4 -11.78 21.94 -3.56
N VAL A 5 -12.66 21.07 -4.07
CA VAL A 5 -13.15 21.17 -5.46
C VAL A 5 -14.02 22.42 -5.65
N LEU A 6 -14.84 22.76 -4.64
CA LEU A 6 -15.67 23.97 -4.64
C LEU A 6 -14.82 25.24 -4.69
N VAL A 7 -13.72 25.30 -3.94
CA VAL A 7 -12.80 26.46 -3.91
C VAL A 7 -11.89 26.51 -5.15
N SER A 8 -11.53 25.35 -5.71
CA SER A 8 -10.65 25.25 -6.88
C SER A 8 -11.30 25.69 -8.20
N GLY A 9 -12.62 25.88 -8.26
CA GLY A 9 -13.33 26.27 -9.49
C GLY A 9 -13.36 25.21 -10.60
N ASN A 10 -12.81 24.02 -10.37
CA ASN A 10 -12.66 22.94 -11.35
C ASN A 10 -13.92 22.05 -11.51
N MET A 11 -15.12 22.59 -11.26
CA MET A 11 -16.38 21.84 -11.29
C MET A 11 -16.71 21.26 -12.68
N THR A 12 -16.17 21.86 -13.74
CA THR A 12 -16.33 21.39 -15.13
C THR A 12 -15.51 20.14 -15.46
N SER A 13 -14.57 19.74 -14.59
CA SER A 13 -13.71 18.57 -14.83
C SER A 13 -14.48 17.25 -14.79
N LEU A 14 -15.64 17.19 -14.11
CA LEU A 14 -16.52 16.02 -14.14
C LEU A 14 -17.14 15.77 -15.52
N ALA A 15 -17.31 16.81 -16.33
CA ALA A 15 -17.86 16.69 -17.68
C ALA A 15 -16.80 16.19 -18.69
N ASN A 16 -15.51 16.28 -18.35
CA ASN A 16 -14.38 15.91 -19.21
C ASN A 16 -13.74 14.56 -18.81
N ILE A 17 -14.50 13.66 -18.19
CA ILE A 17 -14.01 12.32 -17.84
C ILE A 17 -13.98 11.45 -19.11
N SER A 18 -12.82 10.89 -19.43
CA SER A 18 -12.63 9.98 -20.56
C SER A 18 -13.10 8.55 -20.23
N ASN A 19 -13.60 7.84 -21.24
CA ASN A 19 -13.95 6.41 -21.12
C ASN A 19 -12.78 5.56 -20.61
N VAL A 20 -11.54 5.91 -20.97
CA VAL A 20 -10.33 5.21 -20.49
C VAL A 20 -10.17 5.36 -18.98
N GLN A 21 -10.44 6.54 -18.43
CA GLN A 21 -10.32 6.80 -16.99
C GLN A 21 -11.37 6.00 -16.20
N ILE A 22 -12.59 5.91 -16.74
CA ILE A 22 -13.67 5.10 -16.15
C ILE A 22 -13.29 3.61 -16.17
N SER A 23 -12.75 3.12 -17.28
CA SER A 23 -12.29 1.73 -17.38
C SER A 23 -11.16 1.41 -16.40
N ILE A 24 -10.17 2.30 -16.26
CA ILE A 24 -9.09 2.14 -15.27
C ILE A 24 -9.65 2.14 -13.85
N PHE A 25 -10.58 3.05 -13.55
CA PHE A 25 -11.21 3.12 -12.23
C PHE A 25 -11.96 1.83 -11.89
N LEU A 26 -12.75 1.31 -12.83
CA LEU A 26 -13.42 0.02 -12.68
C LEU A 26 -12.42 -1.12 -12.48
N LEU A 27 -11.34 -1.16 -13.26
CA LEU A 27 -10.30 -2.17 -13.11
C LEU A 27 -9.70 -2.15 -11.70
N ILE A 28 -9.33 -0.98 -11.17
CA ILE A 28 -8.79 -0.85 -9.81
C ILE A 28 -9.85 -1.26 -8.77
N ALA A 29 -11.08 -0.75 -8.90
CA ALA A 29 -12.16 -1.05 -7.97
C ALA A 29 -12.45 -2.55 -7.87
N PHE A 30 -12.40 -3.28 -8.99
CA PHE A 30 -12.64 -4.71 -9.05
C PHE A 30 -11.40 -5.59 -8.90
N THR A 31 -10.20 -5.02 -8.71
CA THR A 31 -8.98 -5.80 -8.49
C THR A 31 -8.40 -5.47 -7.10
N THR A 32 -7.57 -4.44 -7.03
CA THR A 32 -6.86 -4.03 -5.81
C THR A 32 -7.74 -3.27 -4.81
N GLY A 33 -8.96 -2.90 -5.20
CA GLY A 33 -9.95 -2.26 -4.33
C GLY A 33 -10.79 -3.28 -3.55
N GLY A 34 -11.98 -3.58 -4.07
CA GLY A 34 -13.00 -4.39 -3.39
C GLY A 34 -12.56 -5.82 -3.07
N PRO A 35 -12.10 -6.62 -4.05
CA PRO A 35 -11.69 -8.00 -3.77
C PRO A 35 -10.48 -8.10 -2.86
N ALA A 36 -9.51 -7.19 -2.99
CA ALA A 36 -8.34 -7.16 -2.11
C ALA A 36 -8.74 -6.96 -0.64
N ILE A 37 -9.62 -5.99 -0.35
CA ILE A 37 -10.08 -5.76 1.03
C ILE A 37 -10.95 -6.90 1.56
N PHE A 38 -11.74 -7.54 0.68
CA PHE A 38 -12.52 -8.72 1.05
C PHE A 38 -11.60 -9.88 1.46
N ILE A 39 -10.57 -10.18 0.66
CA ILE A 39 -9.59 -11.23 0.96
C ILE A 39 -8.82 -10.90 2.25
N TYR A 40 -8.44 -9.63 2.44
CA TYR A 40 -7.75 -9.17 3.64
C TYR A 40 -8.56 -9.45 4.91
N TYR A 41 -9.82 -9.02 4.97
CA TYR A 41 -10.67 -9.27 6.14
C TYR A 41 -11.06 -10.74 6.29
N PHE A 42 -11.17 -11.49 5.19
CA PHE A 42 -11.35 -12.93 5.26
C PHE A 42 -10.13 -13.62 5.87
N GLY A 43 -8.92 -13.20 5.50
CA GLY A 43 -7.65 -13.70 6.05
C GLY A 43 -7.50 -13.40 7.54
N LEU A 44 -7.90 -12.21 7.98
CA LEU A 44 -7.88 -11.80 9.40
C LEU A 44 -8.74 -12.68 10.33
N LYS A 45 -9.65 -13.50 9.78
CA LYS A 45 -10.37 -14.50 10.59
C LYS A 45 -9.47 -15.68 11.01
N ASN A 46 -8.36 -15.91 10.29
CA ASN A 46 -7.50 -17.08 10.47
C ASN A 46 -6.11 -16.74 11.02
N ILE A 47 -5.68 -15.47 10.96
CA ILE A 47 -4.38 -15.02 11.48
C ILE A 47 -4.55 -13.87 12.46
N SER A 48 -3.60 -13.74 13.40
CA SER A 48 -3.60 -12.59 14.32
C SER A 48 -3.32 -11.29 13.58
N ALA A 49 -3.89 -10.19 14.07
CA ALA A 49 -3.67 -8.85 13.52
C ALA A 49 -2.18 -8.50 13.40
N SER A 50 -1.35 -8.97 14.33
CA SER A 50 0.09 -8.75 14.30
C SER A 50 0.81 -9.41 13.12
N VAL A 51 0.40 -10.63 12.75
CA VAL A 51 1.00 -11.32 11.59
C VAL A 51 0.55 -10.64 10.30
N ALA A 52 -0.73 -10.27 10.21
CA ALA A 52 -1.26 -9.52 9.07
C ALA A 52 -0.49 -8.21 8.84
N SER A 53 -0.23 -7.43 9.90
CA SER A 53 0.54 -6.18 9.77
C SER A 53 1.99 -6.40 9.31
N ILE A 54 2.64 -7.52 9.64
CA ILE A 54 3.97 -7.85 9.10
C ILE A 54 3.86 -8.14 7.60
N CYS A 55 2.86 -8.92 7.19
CA CYS A 55 2.59 -9.19 5.78
C CYS A 55 2.25 -7.91 4.99
N GLU A 56 1.59 -6.93 5.61
CA GLU A 56 1.31 -5.61 5.01
C GLU A 56 2.59 -4.82 4.68
N LEU A 57 3.71 -5.07 5.35
CA LEU A 57 5.00 -4.46 4.98
C LEU A 57 5.47 -4.90 3.58
N ALA A 58 4.87 -5.93 2.99
CA ALA A 58 5.07 -6.28 1.58
C ALA A 58 4.51 -5.22 0.61
N PHE A 59 3.54 -4.40 1.01
CA PHE A 59 2.97 -3.34 0.17
C PHE A 59 4.01 -2.30 -0.27
N PRO A 60 4.73 -1.61 0.66
CA PRO A 60 5.78 -0.67 0.28
C PRO A 60 6.94 -1.33 -0.49
N LEU A 61 7.28 -2.58 -0.16
CA LEU A 61 8.31 -3.33 -0.88
C LEU A 61 7.89 -3.60 -2.34
N THR A 62 6.65 -4.05 -2.54
CA THR A 62 6.10 -4.33 -3.87
C THR A 62 6.00 -3.05 -4.69
N ALA A 63 5.65 -1.90 -4.08
CA ALA A 63 5.62 -0.62 -4.77
C ALA A 63 6.99 -0.25 -5.38
N ILE A 64 8.07 -0.42 -4.61
CA ILE A 64 9.44 -0.20 -5.11
C ILE A 64 9.77 -1.18 -6.24
N ALA A 65 9.45 -2.47 -6.06
CA ALA A 65 9.72 -3.48 -7.09
C ALA A 65 8.96 -3.19 -8.40
N LEU A 66 7.69 -2.77 -8.32
CA LEU A 66 6.89 -2.42 -9.49
C LEU A 66 7.41 -1.15 -10.18
N GLU A 67 7.93 -0.17 -9.44
CA GLU A 67 8.55 1.02 -10.03
C GLU A 67 9.76 0.63 -10.91
N PHE A 68 10.57 -0.33 -10.47
CA PHE A 68 11.68 -0.85 -11.29
C PHE A 68 11.20 -1.71 -12.46
N ILE A 69 10.27 -2.64 -12.24
CA ILE A 69 9.89 -3.68 -13.23
C ILE A 69 8.94 -3.13 -14.31
N LEU A 70 7.97 -2.30 -13.94
CA LEU A 70 6.91 -1.85 -14.87
C LEU A 70 7.22 -0.49 -15.51
N ARG A 71 8.00 0.35 -14.82
CA ARG A 71 8.24 1.73 -15.24
C ARG A 71 9.62 1.94 -15.83
N ASP A 72 10.50 0.94 -15.77
CA ASP A 72 11.93 1.01 -16.19
C ASP A 72 12.65 2.26 -15.64
N ASN A 73 12.13 2.83 -14.55
CA ASN A 73 12.62 4.07 -13.98
C ASN A 73 13.65 3.75 -12.91
N ILE A 74 14.89 4.17 -13.15
CA ILE A 74 15.91 4.17 -12.13
C ILE A 74 15.55 5.27 -11.12
N LEU A 75 15.34 4.88 -9.87
CA LEU A 75 15.01 5.84 -8.82
C LEU A 75 16.11 6.90 -8.69
N SER A 76 15.70 8.13 -8.43
CA SER A 76 16.63 9.23 -8.18
C SER A 76 17.46 9.00 -6.92
N PRO A 77 18.62 9.66 -6.75
CA PRO A 77 19.46 9.48 -5.57
C PRO A 77 18.72 9.74 -4.25
N VAL A 78 17.79 10.69 -4.22
CA VAL A 78 16.96 10.98 -3.03
C VAL A 78 15.96 9.86 -2.76
N GLN A 79 15.36 9.30 -3.81
CA GLN A 79 14.44 8.17 -3.68
C GLN A 79 15.16 6.90 -3.20
N TRP A 80 16.41 6.67 -3.60
CA TRP A 80 17.23 5.58 -3.07
C TRP A 80 17.45 5.69 -1.56
N ILE A 81 17.71 6.89 -1.05
CA ILE A 81 17.80 7.14 0.40
C ILE A 81 16.47 6.79 1.07
N GLY A 82 15.34 7.23 0.49
CA GLY A 82 14.01 6.89 0.98
C GLY A 82 13.76 5.37 1.02
N THR A 83 14.11 4.66 -0.05
CA THR A 83 14.02 3.20 -0.15
C THR A 83 14.85 2.50 0.92
N ILE A 84 16.09 2.94 1.16
CA ILE A 84 16.96 2.37 2.19
C ILE A 84 16.34 2.57 3.59
N ILE A 85 15.86 3.78 3.89
CA ILE A 85 15.21 4.08 5.18
C ILE A 85 13.95 3.21 5.35
N LEU A 86 13.15 3.05 4.31
CA LEU A 86 11.94 2.22 4.32
C LEU A 86 12.28 0.76 4.58
N LEU A 87 13.27 0.20 3.87
CA LEU A 87 13.73 -1.18 4.08
C LEU A 87 14.26 -1.39 5.49
N LEU A 88 15.09 -0.48 6.01
CA LEU A 88 15.58 -0.55 7.39
C LEU A 88 14.44 -0.50 8.42
N SER A 89 13.42 0.32 8.16
CA SER A 89 12.24 0.43 9.03
C SER A 89 11.46 -0.89 9.05
N ILE A 90 11.24 -1.50 7.89
CA ILE A 90 10.56 -2.80 7.74
C ILE A 90 11.32 -3.92 8.47
N LEU A 91 12.65 -3.98 8.27
CA LEU A 91 13.50 -4.99 8.92
C LEU A 91 13.48 -4.85 10.44
N ARG A 92 13.58 -3.61 10.95
CA ARG A 92 13.58 -3.33 12.39
C ARG A 92 12.25 -3.69 13.04
N VAL A 93 11.12 -3.32 12.41
CA VAL A 93 9.78 -3.63 12.93
C VAL A 93 9.52 -5.13 12.97
N THR A 94 9.95 -5.85 11.93
CA THR A 94 9.84 -7.31 11.86
C THR A 94 10.66 -7.98 12.97
N ASN A 95 11.91 -7.54 13.19
CA ASN A 95 12.79 -8.11 14.23
C ASN A 95 12.34 -7.84 15.67
N ILE A 96 11.85 -6.62 15.99
CA ILE A 96 11.37 -6.28 17.34
C ILE A 96 10.23 -7.19 17.79
N ARG A 97 9.36 -7.60 16.86
CA ARG A 97 8.26 -8.51 17.17
C ARG A 97 8.68 -9.98 17.21
N ALA A 98 9.67 -10.40 16.43
CA ALA A 98 10.22 -11.75 16.52
C ALA A 98 10.80 -12.01 17.92
N GLU A 99 11.58 -11.06 18.45
CA GLU A 99 12.14 -11.15 19.80
C GLU A 99 11.04 -11.23 20.88
N LYS A 100 9.93 -10.51 20.71
CA LYS A 100 8.79 -10.55 21.64
C LYS A 100 7.95 -11.84 21.54
N ALA A 101 8.03 -12.56 20.42
CA ALA A 101 7.31 -13.83 20.20
C ALA A 101 8.04 -15.04 20.81
N ASP A 102 9.37 -14.96 20.96
CA ASP A 102 10.22 -16.00 21.56
C ASP A 102 10.30 -15.94 23.10
N ILE A 103 9.68 -14.94 23.74
CA ILE A 103 9.54 -14.90 25.20
C ILE A 103 8.30 -15.72 25.58
N PRO A 104 8.43 -16.92 26.18
CA PRO A 104 7.28 -17.67 26.65
C PRO A 104 6.51 -16.81 27.65
N SER A 105 5.19 -16.77 27.52
CA SER A 105 4.29 -16.12 28.47
C SER A 105 4.34 -16.85 29.81
N ILE A 106 5.40 -16.60 30.58
CA ILE A 106 5.47 -16.90 32.00
C ILE A 106 5.13 -15.59 32.69
N ILE A 107 3.83 -15.39 32.92
CA ILE A 107 3.14 -14.85 34.11
C ILE A 107 1.65 -15.04 33.84
#